data_AF-A0A267GWC7-F1
#
_entry.id   AF-A0A267GWC7-F1
#
_cell.length_a   1.000
_cell.length_b   1.000
_cell.length_c   1.000
_cell.angle_alpha   90.00
_cell.angle_beta   90.00
_cell.angle_gamma   90.00
#
_symmetry.space_group_name_H-M   'P 1'
#
loop_
_entity.id
_entity.type
_entity.pdbx_description
1 polymer ?
#
loop_
_entity_poly.entity_id
_entity_poly.type
_entity_poly.pdbx_seq_one_letter_code
_entity_poly.pdbx_strand_id
1 'polypeptide(L)'
;MQNFLIWSMDAVSGLYSLVTLPLYYAANLTFWPNSTTVSSSKQQAVVATVKVDYPGTDEDGSCPAVWASSAVAQAAAETGKSVPDCLASRPFAGVENLADLLDQAAGKYPERRCFGTRQLLAEADELQPDGRKFKKQSLGPYSWLSYRSVHRRVIQLAKSLRSQRQQQLGLRPGVRVALYAETRADWQLCAQACFRCGLPVVTLYASLGEDALAYGVNQSEAAVLVTSLSLLDKVTKMLDQMPNIRCVIYLDGGVGDESALVSGRPAESRQSVRLVGLSQLIGEDVDDATEDDTAAAAVSEPGDLAVLMYTSGSTGQPKGVMISHANLLAMAAGVARRIPELGSRADDSYLAYLPLAHVLELAAELACLACGVAIGYGSPLTLTDASNKVKPGTPGDATALRPSLMAAVPAVLDRASRAVRDRAEARGAIGAPC
;
A
#
# COMPACT_ATOMS: atom_id res chain seq x y z
N MET A 1 11.42 -35.02 10.39
CA MET A 1 10.44 -34.88 9.28
C MET A 1 9.66 -33.58 9.48
N GLN A 2 10.16 -32.49 8.90
CA GLN A 2 9.51 -31.17 8.87
C GLN A 2 9.71 -30.67 7.43
N ASN A 3 8.62 -30.61 6.66
CA ASN A 3 8.66 -30.19 5.27
C ASN A 3 8.78 -28.67 5.21
N PHE A 4 10.00 -28.18 5.01
CA PHE A 4 10.25 -26.84 4.48
C PHE A 4 9.89 -26.84 2.99
N LEU A 5 8.76 -26.23 2.62
CA LEU A 5 8.43 -25.98 1.22
C LEU A 5 9.24 -24.77 0.73
N ILE A 6 10.28 -25.07 -0.04
CA ILE A 6 11.07 -24.12 -0.83
C ILE A 6 10.19 -23.66 -2.00
N TRP A 7 9.92 -22.35 -2.11
CA TRP A 7 9.16 -21.79 -3.23
C TRP A 7 10.02 -21.70 -4.50
N SER A 8 9.49 -22.23 -5.61
CA SER A 8 10.10 -22.22 -6.96
C SER A 8 10.21 -20.79 -7.54
N MET A 9 11.28 -20.54 -8.31
CA MET A 9 11.52 -19.31 -9.10
C MET A 9 10.39 -18.99 -10.10
N ASP A 10 9.49 -19.93 -10.41
CA ASP A 10 8.37 -19.72 -11.33
C ASP A 10 7.31 -18.74 -10.80
N ALA A 11 7.16 -18.63 -9.47
CA ALA A 11 6.15 -17.78 -8.82
C ALA A 11 6.42 -16.26 -9.00
N VAL A 12 7.68 -15.89 -9.20
CA VAL A 12 8.12 -14.50 -9.39
C VAL A 12 7.67 -13.94 -10.75
N SER A 13 7.61 -14.79 -11.78
CA SER A 13 7.10 -14.40 -13.11
C SER A 13 5.58 -14.17 -13.11
N GLY A 14 4.87 -14.92 -12.27
CA GLY A 14 3.44 -14.77 -12.04
C GLY A 14 3.09 -13.43 -11.39
N LEU A 15 3.93 -12.93 -10.46
CA LEU A 15 3.71 -11.64 -9.77
C LEU A 15 3.81 -10.42 -10.69
N TYR A 16 4.71 -10.48 -11.67
CA TYR A 16 4.78 -9.44 -12.71
C TYR A 16 3.53 -9.46 -13.59
N SER A 17 2.94 -10.63 -13.85
CA SER A 17 1.66 -10.75 -14.56
C SER A 17 0.44 -10.35 -13.68
N LEU A 18 0.51 -10.60 -12.37
CA LEU A 18 -0.52 -10.31 -11.34
C LEU A 18 -0.84 -8.83 -11.21
N VAL A 19 0.14 -7.97 -11.43
CA VAL A 19 0.02 -6.52 -11.27
C VAL A 19 -0.11 -5.84 -12.63
N THR A 20 0.73 -6.24 -13.59
CA THR A 20 0.84 -5.51 -14.86
C THR A 20 -0.35 -5.80 -15.78
N LEU A 21 -0.87 -7.03 -15.85
CA LEU A 21 -2.02 -7.30 -16.72
C LEU A 21 -3.29 -6.60 -16.22
N PRO A 22 -3.78 -6.75 -14.98
CA PRO A 22 -5.02 -6.08 -14.57
C PRO A 22 -4.95 -4.54 -14.73
N LEU A 23 -3.80 -3.91 -14.47
CA LEU A 23 -3.57 -2.48 -14.69
C LEU A 23 -3.54 -2.09 -16.18
N TYR A 24 -2.88 -2.87 -17.04
CA TYR A 24 -2.87 -2.62 -18.48
C TYR A 24 -4.27 -2.72 -19.09
N TYR A 25 -5.09 -3.63 -18.56
CA TYR A 25 -6.42 -3.97 -19.09
C TYR A 25 -7.51 -3.03 -18.58
N ALA A 26 -7.40 -2.54 -17.34
CA ALA A 26 -8.41 -1.65 -16.76
C ALA A 26 -8.18 -0.17 -17.16
N ALA A 27 -6.96 0.20 -17.57
CA ALA A 27 -6.59 1.59 -17.81
C ALA A 27 -6.96 2.16 -19.19
N ASN A 28 -7.44 1.35 -20.15
CA ASN A 28 -7.86 1.79 -21.50
C ASN A 28 -7.00 2.97 -22.02
N LEU A 29 -5.67 2.82 -21.92
CA LEU A 29 -4.72 3.94 -21.88
C LEU A 29 -4.83 4.80 -23.14
N THR A 30 -5.68 5.83 -23.11
CA THR A 30 -5.66 6.91 -24.08
C THR A 30 -4.41 7.73 -23.83
N PHE A 31 -3.32 7.32 -24.47
CA PHE A 31 -2.22 8.23 -24.75
C PHE A 31 -2.76 9.35 -25.64
N TRP A 32 -2.45 10.60 -25.29
CA TRP A 32 -2.71 11.76 -26.13
C TRP A 32 -2.11 11.50 -27.54
N PRO A 33 -2.82 11.80 -28.65
CA PRO A 33 -2.30 11.53 -29.98
C PRO A 33 -1.20 12.54 -30.30
N ASN A 34 0.06 12.10 -30.24
CA ASN A 34 1.04 12.38 -31.27
C ASN A 34 2.36 11.60 -31.03
N SER A 35 2.86 11.07 -32.16
CA SER A 35 4.22 10.64 -32.48
C SER A 35 4.81 9.33 -31.89
N THR A 36 4.68 8.30 -32.74
CA THR A 36 5.72 7.36 -33.24
C THR A 36 6.30 6.24 -32.35
N THR A 37 5.96 5.01 -32.77
CA THR A 37 6.75 3.76 -32.85
C THR A 37 7.78 3.45 -31.77
N VAL A 38 7.43 2.48 -30.91
CA VAL A 38 8.34 1.79 -29.98
C VAL A 38 9.06 0.66 -30.70
N SER A 39 10.40 0.69 -30.71
CA SER A 39 11.25 -0.43 -31.15
C SER A 39 11.70 -1.26 -29.94
N SER A 40 11.83 -2.57 -30.17
CA SER A 40 12.00 -3.63 -29.18
C SER A 40 13.45 -3.84 -28.75
N SER A 41 13.69 -3.89 -27.44
CA SER A 41 14.77 -4.71 -26.85
C SER A 41 14.36 -5.23 -25.47
N LYS A 42 13.76 -6.44 -25.46
CA LYS A 42 13.51 -7.24 -24.25
C LYS A 42 14.72 -8.13 -23.96
N GLN A 43 15.12 -8.27 -22.70
CA GLN A 43 15.47 -9.58 -22.17
C GLN A 43 14.20 -10.23 -21.62
N GLN A 44 13.94 -11.43 -22.10
CA GLN A 44 12.71 -12.19 -22.05
C GLN A 44 12.58 -12.98 -20.74
N ALA A 45 11.41 -12.95 -20.11
CA ALA A 45 11.03 -13.89 -19.04
C ALA A 45 10.43 -15.15 -19.68
N VAL A 46 10.97 -16.32 -19.34
CA VAL A 46 10.46 -17.63 -19.77
C VAL A 46 9.14 -17.91 -19.05
N VAL A 47 8.08 -18.19 -19.83
CA VAL A 47 6.73 -18.47 -19.34
C VAL A 47 6.58 -19.99 -19.19
N ALA A 48 6.65 -20.51 -17.96
CA ALA A 48 6.15 -21.84 -17.64
C ALA A 48 4.73 -21.70 -17.05
N THR A 49 3.74 -22.30 -17.72
CA THR A 49 2.32 -22.18 -17.33
C THR A 49 1.93 -23.41 -16.51
N VAL A 50 1.54 -23.22 -15.24
CA VAL A 50 0.83 -24.25 -14.48
C VAL A 50 -0.64 -24.22 -14.91
N LYS A 51 -1.14 -25.36 -15.40
CA LYS A 51 -2.55 -25.61 -15.68
C LYS A 51 -3.29 -25.58 -14.34
N VAL A 52 -4.12 -24.56 -14.12
CA VAL A 52 -5.03 -24.51 -12.97
C VAL A 52 -6.42 -24.72 -13.54
N ASP A 53 -7.01 -25.87 -13.23
CA ASP A 53 -8.41 -26.14 -13.56
C ASP A 53 -9.28 -25.20 -12.69
N TYR A 54 -10.10 -24.39 -13.35
CA TYR A 54 -11.03 -23.46 -12.72
C TYR A 54 -12.30 -24.22 -12.37
N PRO A 55 -12.71 -24.33 -11.08
CA PRO A 55 -14.07 -24.70 -10.76
C PRO A 55 -14.99 -23.60 -11.27
N GLY A 56 -16.10 -24.03 -11.87
CA GLY A 56 -16.99 -23.22 -12.69
C GLY A 56 -17.69 -22.06 -11.97
N THR A 57 -18.41 -21.30 -12.78
CA THR A 57 -19.36 -20.23 -12.41
C THR A 57 -20.12 -20.53 -11.12
N ASP A 58 -20.03 -19.63 -10.13
CA ASP A 58 -20.87 -19.68 -8.94
C ASP A 58 -22.35 -19.52 -9.36
N GLU A 59 -23.18 -20.54 -9.09
CA GLU A 59 -24.63 -20.57 -9.36
C GLU A 59 -25.43 -19.55 -8.51
N ASP A 60 -24.77 -18.86 -7.57
CA ASP A 60 -25.43 -18.02 -6.55
C ASP A 60 -25.54 -16.53 -6.91
N GLY A 61 -25.12 -16.11 -8.12
CA GLY A 61 -25.36 -14.74 -8.62
C GLY A 61 -24.68 -13.61 -7.84
N SER A 62 -23.63 -13.90 -7.07
CA SER A 62 -23.07 -12.99 -6.05
C SER A 62 -21.96 -12.03 -6.55
N CYS A 63 -21.63 -12.00 -7.85
CA CYS A 63 -20.57 -11.14 -8.38
C CYS A 63 -20.81 -10.71 -9.85
N PRO A 64 -20.84 -9.40 -10.17
CA PRO A 64 -21.00 -8.93 -11.55
C PRO A 64 -19.74 -9.14 -12.40
N ALA A 65 -19.92 -9.91 -13.49
CA ALA A 65 -18.93 -10.24 -14.51
C ALA A 65 -18.74 -9.08 -15.52
N VAL A 66 -17.50 -8.77 -15.91
CA VAL A 66 -17.20 -7.92 -17.09
C VAL A 66 -16.63 -8.81 -18.19
N TRP A 67 -17.24 -8.71 -19.38
CA TRP A 67 -16.83 -9.44 -20.59
C TRP A 67 -15.42 -9.03 -21.00
N ALA A 68 -14.60 -10.02 -21.34
CA ALA A 68 -13.23 -9.81 -21.78
C ALA A 68 -13.20 -8.92 -23.04
N SER A 69 -12.38 -7.86 -23.04
CA SER A 69 -12.21 -7.00 -24.21
C SER A 69 -11.57 -7.74 -25.40
N SER A 70 -11.71 -7.21 -26.61
CA SER A 70 -11.11 -7.80 -27.83
C SER A 70 -9.60 -8.05 -27.73
N ALA A 71 -8.89 -7.26 -26.92
CA ALA A 71 -7.45 -7.44 -26.66
C ALA A 71 -7.14 -8.70 -25.82
N VAL A 72 -8.03 -9.12 -24.92
CA VAL A 72 -7.89 -10.35 -24.13
C VAL A 72 -8.05 -11.57 -25.04
N ALA A 73 -9.05 -11.54 -25.91
CA ALA A 73 -9.30 -12.61 -26.89
C ALA A 73 -8.11 -12.75 -27.87
N GLN A 74 -7.49 -11.63 -28.23
CA GLN A 74 -6.30 -11.61 -29.10
C GLN A 74 -5.05 -12.15 -28.39
N ALA A 75 -4.77 -11.72 -27.15
CA ALA A 75 -3.66 -12.27 -26.35
C ALA A 75 -3.83 -13.76 -26.04
N ALA A 76 -5.07 -14.22 -25.90
CA ALA A 76 -5.39 -15.63 -25.72
C ALA A 76 -5.23 -16.46 -26.99
N ALA A 77 -5.64 -15.90 -28.14
CA ALA A 77 -5.39 -16.50 -29.45
C ALA A 77 -3.88 -16.62 -29.74
N GLU A 78 -3.08 -15.65 -29.30
CA GLU A 78 -1.62 -15.65 -29.45
C GLU A 78 -0.90 -16.62 -28.49
N THR A 79 -1.48 -16.88 -27.30
CA THR A 79 -0.84 -17.72 -26.26
C THR A 79 -1.42 -19.12 -26.14
N GLY A 80 -2.52 -19.43 -26.83
CA GLY A 80 -3.20 -20.74 -26.79
C GLY A 80 -3.84 -21.07 -25.44
N LYS A 81 -4.14 -20.05 -24.61
CA LYS A 81 -4.65 -20.22 -23.23
C LYS A 81 -6.15 -19.95 -23.18
N SER A 82 -6.88 -20.75 -22.39
CA SER A 82 -8.30 -20.49 -22.10
C SER A 82 -8.45 -19.20 -21.29
N VAL A 83 -9.23 -18.26 -21.80
CA VAL A 83 -9.67 -17.07 -21.04
C VAL A 83 -10.96 -17.44 -20.33
N PRO A 84 -11.12 -17.11 -19.04
CA PRO A 84 -12.44 -17.14 -18.41
C PRO A 84 -13.43 -16.29 -19.20
N ASP A 85 -14.67 -16.74 -19.36
CA ASP A 85 -15.72 -15.99 -20.09
C ASP A 85 -15.97 -14.59 -19.49
N CYS A 86 -15.61 -14.41 -18.21
CA CYS A 86 -15.61 -13.13 -17.53
C CYS A 86 -14.43 -12.94 -16.57
N LEU A 87 -13.91 -11.72 -16.48
CA LEU A 87 -12.97 -11.32 -15.43
C LEU A 87 -13.75 -10.75 -14.24
N ALA A 88 -13.29 -11.07 -13.03
CA ALA A 88 -13.84 -10.48 -11.81
C ALA A 88 -13.53 -8.98 -11.80
N SER A 89 -14.58 -8.17 -11.77
CA SER A 89 -14.45 -6.71 -11.83
C SER A 89 -14.40 -6.05 -10.45
N ARG A 90 -14.96 -6.74 -9.44
CA ARG A 90 -15.14 -6.26 -8.07
C ARG A 90 -14.99 -7.44 -7.09
N PRO A 91 -14.48 -7.21 -5.87
CA PRO A 91 -14.30 -8.28 -4.89
C PRO A 91 -15.62 -8.77 -4.29
N PHE A 92 -16.67 -7.93 -4.30
CA PHE A 92 -18.00 -8.22 -3.78
C PHE A 92 -19.09 -7.58 -4.65
N ALA A 93 -20.31 -8.12 -4.60
CA ALA A 93 -21.48 -7.42 -5.13
C ALA A 93 -21.76 -6.12 -4.33
N GLY A 94 -22.15 -5.07 -5.04
CA GLY A 94 -22.49 -3.76 -4.47
C GLY A 94 -21.31 -2.82 -4.19
N VAL A 95 -20.06 -3.26 -4.38
CA VAL A 95 -18.88 -2.38 -4.22
C VAL A 95 -18.61 -1.66 -5.52
N GLU A 96 -18.72 -0.34 -5.52
CA GLU A 96 -18.54 0.51 -6.70
C GLU A 96 -17.25 1.32 -6.64
N ASN A 97 -16.83 1.68 -5.43
CA ASN A 97 -15.60 2.41 -5.17
C ASN A 97 -14.82 1.83 -3.95
N LEU A 98 -13.70 2.47 -3.60
CA LEU A 98 -12.84 1.99 -2.51
C LEU A 98 -13.40 2.30 -1.10
N ALA A 99 -14.29 3.28 -0.98
CA ALA A 99 -14.99 3.55 0.28
C ALA A 99 -15.99 2.42 0.59
N ASP A 100 -16.74 1.97 -0.44
CA ASP A 100 -17.66 0.84 -0.32
C ASP A 100 -16.92 -0.45 0.08
N LEU A 101 -15.71 -0.65 -0.47
CA LEU A 101 -14.87 -1.80 -0.12
C LEU A 101 -14.58 -1.85 1.38
N LEU A 102 -14.18 -0.73 1.97
CA LEU A 102 -13.90 -0.66 3.40
C LEU A 102 -15.17 -0.74 4.24
N ASP A 103 -16.28 -0.10 3.81
CA ASP A 103 -17.57 -0.19 4.48
C ASP A 103 -18.04 -1.63 4.58
N GLN A 104 -17.99 -2.37 3.46
CA GLN A 104 -18.42 -3.76 3.44
C GLN A 104 -17.47 -4.68 4.21
N ALA A 105 -16.15 -4.47 4.10
CA ALA A 105 -15.18 -5.22 4.88
C ALA A 105 -15.38 -5.01 6.40
N ALA A 106 -15.61 -3.77 6.82
CA ALA A 106 -15.88 -3.44 8.21
C ALA A 106 -17.21 -4.01 8.73
N GLY A 107 -18.25 -4.02 7.90
CA GLY A 107 -19.52 -4.66 8.23
C GLY A 107 -19.42 -6.19 8.33
N LYS A 108 -18.61 -6.83 7.48
CA LYS A 108 -18.44 -8.29 7.44
C LYS A 108 -17.48 -8.82 8.51
N TYR A 109 -16.44 -8.05 8.84
CA TYR A 109 -15.34 -8.48 9.71
C TYR A 109 -15.06 -7.56 10.91
N PRO A 110 -16.07 -6.98 11.58
CA PRO A 110 -15.88 -5.83 12.48
C PRO A 110 -14.86 -6.06 13.61
N GLU A 111 -14.85 -7.27 14.18
CA GLU A 111 -13.98 -7.63 15.31
C GLU A 111 -12.64 -8.26 14.89
N ARG A 112 -12.44 -8.53 13.60
CA ARG A 112 -11.15 -9.07 13.15
C ARG A 112 -10.07 -8.00 13.25
N ARG A 113 -8.83 -8.44 13.47
CA ARG A 113 -7.64 -7.59 13.40
C ARG A 113 -7.50 -7.04 11.98
N CYS A 114 -7.30 -5.72 11.86
CA CYS A 114 -7.12 -5.03 10.59
C CYS A 114 -5.69 -4.50 10.47
N PHE A 115 -5.34 -3.41 11.17
CA PHE A 115 -4.00 -2.82 11.09
C PHE A 115 -3.21 -3.07 12.36
N GLY A 116 -2.02 -3.66 12.20
CA GLY A 116 -1.08 -3.96 13.27
C GLY A 116 0.19 -3.15 13.16
N THR A 117 0.62 -2.48 14.22
CA THR A 117 1.93 -1.80 14.27
C THR A 117 2.69 -2.17 15.53
N ARG A 118 4.02 -2.08 15.49
CA ARG A 118 4.88 -2.34 16.65
C ARG A 118 5.32 -1.02 17.29
N GLN A 119 5.21 -0.95 18.61
CA GLN A 119 5.74 0.18 19.37
C GLN A 119 7.26 0.16 19.35
N LEU A 120 7.88 1.33 19.14
CA LEU A 120 9.32 1.51 19.31
C LEU A 120 9.65 1.63 20.80
N LEU A 121 10.30 0.61 21.37
CA LEU A 121 10.63 0.57 22.81
C LEU A 121 11.95 1.28 23.11
N ALA A 122 12.94 1.15 22.21
CA ALA A 122 14.24 1.80 22.36
C ALA A 122 14.92 1.96 21.01
N GLU A 123 15.68 3.06 20.87
CA GLU A 123 16.68 3.22 19.80
C GLU A 123 18.09 3.29 20.40
N ALA A 124 19.05 2.68 19.72
CA ALA A 124 20.45 2.77 20.07
C ALA A 124 21.29 3.00 18.80
N ASP A 125 22.27 3.90 18.89
CA ASP A 125 23.25 4.07 17.83
C ASP A 125 24.29 2.95 17.90
N GLU A 126 24.43 2.19 16.82
CA GLU A 126 25.53 1.25 16.63
C GLU A 126 26.57 1.88 15.70
N LEU A 127 27.78 2.09 16.23
CA LEU A 127 28.93 2.56 15.46
C LEU A 127 29.46 1.40 14.63
N GLN A 128 29.38 1.54 13.31
CA GLN A 128 30.02 0.61 12.39
C GLN A 128 31.53 0.85 12.32
N PRO A 129 32.32 -0.16 11.89
CA PRO A 129 33.77 -0.03 11.74
C PRO A 129 34.20 1.10 10.79
N ASP A 130 33.32 1.53 9.88
CA ASP A 130 33.52 2.65 8.95
C ASP A 130 33.18 4.03 9.56
N GLY A 131 32.84 4.08 10.85
CA GLY A 131 32.46 5.30 11.57
C GLY A 131 31.01 5.74 11.35
N ARG A 132 30.22 5.02 10.53
CA ARG A 132 28.79 5.34 10.33
C ARG A 132 27.99 4.87 11.53
N LYS A 133 27.06 5.71 11.98
CA LYS A 133 26.08 5.35 13.01
C LYS A 133 24.85 4.74 12.35
N PHE A 134 24.51 3.51 12.73
CA PHE A 134 23.26 2.87 12.37
C PHE A 134 22.34 2.82 13.57
N LYS A 135 21.13 3.39 13.43
CA LYS A 135 20.10 3.28 14.46
C LYS A 135 19.53 1.87 14.49
N LYS A 136 19.75 1.18 15.60
CA LYS A 136 19.11 -0.08 15.96
C LYS A 136 17.87 0.19 16.80
N GLN A 137 16.83 -0.58 16.57
CA GLN A 137 15.52 -0.44 17.16
C GLN A 137 15.15 -1.72 17.90
N SER A 138 14.67 -1.55 19.12
CA SER A 138 13.97 -2.60 19.87
C SER A 138 12.48 -2.35 19.73
N LEU A 139 11.77 -3.30 19.12
CA LEU A 139 10.36 -3.17 18.82
C LEU A 139 9.54 -4.09 19.74
N GLY A 140 8.43 -3.57 20.26
CA GLY A 140 7.50 -4.30 21.10
C GLY A 140 6.63 -5.30 20.32
N PRO A 141 5.61 -5.91 20.97
CA PRO A 141 4.61 -6.71 20.28
C PRO A 141 3.76 -5.85 19.33
N TYR A 142 3.03 -6.51 18.43
CA TYR A 142 2.04 -5.85 17.58
C TYR A 142 0.83 -5.38 18.41
N SER A 143 0.53 -4.09 18.32
CA SER A 143 -0.74 -3.49 18.73
C SER A 143 -1.68 -3.44 17.52
N TRP A 144 -2.96 -3.75 17.72
CA TRP A 144 -3.92 -3.97 16.62
C TRP A 144 -5.13 -3.05 16.73
N LEU A 145 -5.53 -2.48 15.59
CA LEU A 145 -6.88 -1.98 15.38
C LEU A 145 -7.75 -3.09 14.80
N SER A 146 -9.02 -3.15 15.22
CA SER A 146 -10.02 -3.96 14.53
C SER A 146 -10.49 -3.28 13.25
N TYR A 147 -11.15 -4.00 12.35
CA TYR A 147 -11.79 -3.41 11.17
C TYR A 147 -12.79 -2.32 11.57
N ARG A 148 -13.56 -2.52 12.64
CA ARG A 148 -14.46 -1.51 13.21
C ARG A 148 -13.70 -0.26 13.61
N SER A 149 -12.59 -0.39 14.35
CA SER A 149 -11.79 0.75 14.79
C SER A 149 -11.15 1.50 13.62
N VAL A 150 -10.64 0.77 12.61
CA VAL A 150 -10.11 1.38 11.39
C VAL A 150 -11.18 2.17 10.66
N HIS A 151 -12.36 1.57 10.47
CA HIS A 151 -13.50 2.19 9.80
C HIS A 151 -13.95 3.49 10.49
N ARG A 152 -14.12 3.47 11.82
CA ARG A 152 -14.45 4.67 12.60
C ARG A 152 -13.40 5.78 12.45
N ARG A 153 -12.11 5.43 12.50
CA ARG A 153 -11.01 6.40 12.30
C ARG A 153 -11.03 6.99 10.89
N VAL A 154 -11.32 6.18 9.87
CA VAL A 154 -11.46 6.66 8.48
C VAL A 154 -12.64 7.61 8.33
N ILE A 155 -13.80 7.30 8.91
CA ILE A 155 -14.97 8.19 8.91
C ILE A 155 -14.62 9.52 9.57
N GLN A 156 -14.01 9.47 10.75
CA GLN A 156 -13.69 10.66 11.51
C GLN A 156 -12.63 11.53 10.81
N LEU A 157 -11.61 10.90 10.22
CA LEU A 157 -10.65 11.60 9.37
C LEU A 157 -11.34 12.22 8.15
N ALA A 158 -12.23 11.50 7.48
CA ALA A 158 -12.99 12.00 6.33
C ALA A 158 -13.88 13.20 6.70
N LYS A 159 -14.59 13.16 7.84
CA LYS A 159 -15.35 14.29 8.38
C LYS A 159 -14.47 15.50 8.59
N SER A 160 -13.32 15.32 9.25
CA SER A 160 -12.37 16.39 9.49
C SER A 160 -11.96 17.04 8.17
N LEU A 161 -11.50 16.23 7.20
CA LEU A 161 -11.08 16.70 5.87
C LEU A 161 -12.16 17.49 5.12
N ARG A 162 -13.45 17.16 5.30
CA ARG A 162 -14.58 17.89 4.68
C ARG A 162 -15.08 19.10 5.47
N SER A 163 -14.88 19.12 6.79
CA SER A 163 -15.59 20.03 7.69
C SER A 163 -15.36 21.51 7.35
N GLN A 164 -16.38 22.33 7.58
CA GLN A 164 -16.29 23.78 7.31
C GLN A 164 -15.31 24.52 8.23
N ARG A 165 -14.99 23.98 9.42
CA ARG A 165 -13.89 24.47 10.28
C ARG A 165 -12.54 24.37 9.56
N GLN A 166 -12.44 23.48 8.58
CA GLN A 166 -11.32 23.32 7.65
C GLN A 166 -11.62 23.87 6.25
N GLN A 167 -12.61 24.74 6.05
CA GLN A 167 -12.79 25.44 4.75
C GLN A 167 -11.55 26.24 4.31
N GLN A 168 -10.62 26.53 5.22
CA GLN A 168 -9.27 27.03 4.89
C GLN A 168 -8.34 25.96 4.28
N LEU A 169 -8.55 24.66 4.54
CA LEU A 169 -7.92 23.55 3.81
C LEU A 169 -8.54 23.30 2.44
N GLY A 170 -9.76 23.81 2.20
CA GLY A 170 -10.44 23.81 0.89
C GLY A 170 -10.54 22.46 0.18
N LEU A 171 -10.54 21.33 0.90
CA LEU A 171 -10.58 19.99 0.32
C LEU A 171 -12.01 19.69 -0.16
N ARG A 172 -12.21 19.84 -1.47
CA ARG A 172 -13.42 19.46 -2.19
C ARG A 172 -13.11 18.21 -3.03
N PRO A 173 -14.09 17.40 -3.41
CA PRO A 173 -13.88 16.29 -4.34
C PRO A 173 -13.07 16.74 -5.57
N GLY A 174 -12.11 15.91 -5.99
CA GLY A 174 -11.17 16.19 -7.06
C GLY A 174 -9.86 16.87 -6.63
N VAL A 175 -9.79 17.45 -5.43
CA VAL A 175 -8.51 17.95 -4.90
C VAL A 175 -7.56 16.77 -4.62
N ARG A 176 -6.33 16.86 -5.15
CA ARG A 176 -5.34 15.80 -5.05
C ARG A 176 -4.51 15.92 -3.76
N VAL A 177 -4.29 14.77 -3.12
CA VAL A 177 -3.55 14.65 -1.87
C VAL A 177 -2.31 13.80 -2.10
N ALA A 178 -1.12 14.39 -1.95
CA ALA A 178 0.14 13.66 -2.08
C ALA A 178 0.48 12.91 -0.79
N LEU A 179 0.75 11.62 -0.91
CA LEU A 179 1.18 10.73 0.17
C LEU A 179 2.67 10.40 -0.03
N TYR A 180 3.51 11.07 0.76
CA TYR A 180 4.98 10.93 0.78
C TYR A 180 5.43 10.44 2.17
N ALA A 181 5.24 9.15 2.43
CA ALA A 181 5.60 8.52 3.70
C ALA A 181 5.92 7.04 3.50
N GLU A 182 6.64 6.45 4.45
CA GLU A 182 6.91 5.02 4.49
C GLU A 182 5.60 4.23 4.69
N THR A 183 5.63 2.94 4.32
CA THR A 183 4.50 2.01 4.52
C THR A 183 4.16 1.88 6.00
N ARG A 184 2.94 2.26 6.37
CA ARG A 184 2.42 2.22 7.74
C ARG A 184 0.89 2.30 7.75
N ALA A 185 0.27 1.89 8.85
CA ALA A 185 -1.18 1.95 9.05
C ALA A 185 -1.76 3.35 8.79
N ASP A 186 -1.09 4.40 9.24
CA ASP A 186 -1.57 5.78 9.08
C ASP A 186 -1.58 6.25 7.62
N TRP A 187 -0.67 5.71 6.79
CA TRP A 187 -0.70 5.94 5.35
C TRP A 187 -2.01 5.42 4.78
N GLN A 188 -2.38 4.19 5.15
CA GLN A 188 -3.59 3.54 4.67
C GLN A 188 -4.86 4.20 5.24
N LEU A 189 -4.86 4.64 6.50
CA LEU A 189 -5.95 5.44 7.07
C LEU A 189 -6.19 6.73 6.26
N CYS A 190 -5.11 7.47 5.95
CA CYS A 190 -5.18 8.67 5.13
C CYS A 190 -5.71 8.39 3.73
N ALA A 191 -5.21 7.34 3.06
CA ALA A 191 -5.65 6.96 1.73
C ALA A 191 -7.15 6.61 1.70
N GLN A 192 -7.62 5.78 2.64
CA GLN A 192 -9.03 5.38 2.74
C GLN A 192 -9.95 6.57 3.05
N ALA A 193 -9.53 7.51 3.89
CA ALA A 193 -10.28 8.74 4.12
C ALA A 193 -10.33 9.64 2.88
N CYS A 194 -9.24 9.72 2.12
CA CYS A 194 -9.21 10.43 0.84
C CYS A 194 -10.19 9.83 -0.17
N PHE A 195 -10.19 8.49 -0.33
CA PHE A 195 -11.14 7.79 -1.20
C PHE A 195 -12.58 8.06 -0.81
N ARG A 196 -12.91 7.99 0.49
CA ARG A 196 -14.26 8.34 0.98
C ARG A 196 -14.63 9.78 0.63
N CYS A 197 -13.68 10.71 0.64
CA CYS A 197 -13.88 12.13 0.32
C CYS A 197 -13.85 12.46 -1.18
N GLY A 198 -13.66 11.48 -2.07
CA GLY A 198 -13.47 11.73 -3.49
C GLY A 198 -12.22 12.55 -3.78
N LEU A 199 -11.17 12.38 -2.96
CA LEU A 199 -9.87 13.06 -3.08
C LEU A 199 -8.88 12.08 -3.72
N PRO A 200 -8.45 12.30 -4.97
CA PRO A 200 -7.47 11.43 -5.59
C PRO A 200 -6.13 11.46 -4.85
N VAL A 201 -5.58 10.28 -4.58
CA VAL A 201 -4.31 10.10 -3.87
C VAL A 201 -3.16 10.09 -4.87
N VAL A 202 -2.17 10.95 -4.66
CA VAL A 202 -0.91 10.94 -5.41
C VAL A 202 0.13 10.18 -4.59
N THR A 203 0.63 9.05 -5.10
CA THR A 203 1.62 8.26 -4.34
C THR A 203 3.05 8.61 -4.74
N LEU A 204 3.88 8.89 -3.74
CA LEU A 204 5.29 9.23 -3.90
C LEU A 204 6.14 8.40 -2.95
N TYR A 205 7.23 7.81 -3.44
CA TYR A 205 8.12 7.01 -2.59
C TYR A 205 8.79 7.89 -1.55
N ALA A 206 8.77 7.47 -0.27
CA ALA A 206 9.50 8.11 0.83
C ALA A 206 11.01 8.24 0.59
N SER A 207 11.57 7.45 -0.33
CA SER A 207 12.98 7.47 -0.71
C SER A 207 13.31 8.46 -1.83
N LEU A 208 12.33 9.17 -2.40
CA LEU A 208 12.61 10.14 -3.47
C LEU A 208 13.54 11.25 -2.98
N GLY A 209 14.43 11.70 -3.86
CA GLY A 209 15.20 12.93 -3.67
C GLY A 209 14.32 14.17 -3.68
N GLU A 210 14.90 15.32 -3.32
CA GLU A 210 14.19 16.60 -3.26
C GLU A 210 13.58 16.97 -4.63
N ASP A 211 14.39 17.00 -5.70
CA ASP A 211 13.91 17.38 -7.04
C ASP A 211 12.75 16.51 -7.53
N ALA A 212 12.81 15.20 -7.28
CA ALA A 212 11.79 14.26 -7.71
C ALA A 212 10.49 14.41 -6.90
N LEU A 213 10.58 14.72 -5.60
CA LEU A 213 9.43 15.05 -4.76
C LEU A 213 8.74 16.33 -5.25
N ALA A 214 9.51 17.41 -5.43
CA ALA A 214 8.97 18.68 -5.92
C ALA A 214 8.32 18.52 -7.30
N TYR A 215 8.98 17.79 -8.22
CA TYR A 215 8.42 17.47 -9.53
C TYR A 215 7.08 16.74 -9.44
N GLY A 216 6.99 15.66 -8.64
CA GLY A 216 5.77 14.87 -8.50
C GLY A 216 4.62 15.66 -7.88
N VAL A 217 4.89 16.47 -6.86
CA VAL A 217 3.90 17.35 -6.22
C VAL A 217 3.40 18.42 -7.20
N ASN A 218 4.31 19.06 -7.94
CA ASN A 218 3.94 20.14 -8.86
C ASN A 218 3.19 19.63 -10.09
N GLN A 219 3.66 18.55 -10.73
CA GLN A 219 3.00 17.98 -11.91
C GLN A 219 1.60 17.45 -11.55
N SER A 220 1.45 16.86 -10.37
CA SER A 220 0.14 16.41 -9.90
C SER A 220 -0.76 17.54 -9.43
N GLU A 221 -0.24 18.76 -9.24
CA GLU A 221 -0.97 19.89 -8.66
C GLU A 221 -1.59 19.54 -7.30
N ALA A 222 -0.91 18.68 -6.51
CA ALA A 222 -1.38 18.32 -5.18
C ALA A 222 -1.48 19.58 -4.31
N ALA A 223 -2.58 19.70 -3.56
CA ALA A 223 -2.82 20.83 -2.67
C ALA A 223 -2.50 20.51 -1.20
N VAL A 224 -2.46 19.22 -0.86
CA VAL A 224 -2.16 18.71 0.47
C VAL A 224 -1.10 17.64 0.36
N LEU A 225 -0.14 17.66 1.29
CA LEU A 225 0.94 16.67 1.38
C LEU A 225 0.89 15.97 2.74
N VAL A 226 0.80 14.65 2.73
CA VAL A 226 0.86 13.79 3.90
C VAL A 226 2.27 13.22 4.01
N THR A 227 2.93 13.37 5.16
CA THR A 227 4.32 12.94 5.37
C THR A 227 4.55 12.35 6.76
N SER A 228 5.55 11.47 6.91
CA SER A 228 5.94 10.98 8.23
C SER A 228 6.70 12.05 9.02
N LEU A 229 6.67 11.94 10.36
CA LEU A 229 7.38 12.88 11.24
C LEU A 229 8.89 12.94 10.92
N SER A 230 9.50 11.81 10.54
CA SER A 230 10.92 11.73 10.12
C SER A 230 11.22 12.47 8.83
N LEU A 231 10.23 12.67 7.97
CA LEU A 231 10.36 13.35 6.67
C LEU A 231 9.87 14.80 6.72
N LEU A 232 9.28 15.24 7.84
CA LEU A 232 8.65 16.55 7.96
C LEU A 232 9.65 17.70 7.76
N ASP A 233 10.84 17.64 8.37
CA ASP A 233 11.87 18.69 8.22
C ASP A 233 12.36 18.85 6.77
N LYS A 234 12.45 17.74 6.03
CA LYS A 234 12.76 17.78 4.60
C LYS A 234 11.63 18.47 3.82
N VAL A 235 10.38 18.07 4.09
CA VAL A 235 9.20 18.65 3.43
C VAL A 235 9.11 20.16 3.69
N THR A 236 9.27 20.60 4.94
CA THR A 236 9.16 22.03 5.31
C THR A 236 10.22 22.89 4.62
N LYS A 237 11.46 22.40 4.50
CA LYS A 237 12.53 23.08 3.76
C LYS A 237 12.26 23.21 2.26
N MET A 238 11.41 22.34 1.73
CA MET A 238 11.09 22.26 0.30
C MET A 238 9.80 22.98 -0.10
N LEU A 239 9.02 23.52 0.85
CA LEU A 239 7.70 24.12 0.56
C LEU A 239 7.78 25.25 -0.49
N ASP A 240 8.86 26.02 -0.51
CA ASP A 240 9.08 27.07 -1.51
C ASP A 240 9.14 26.55 -2.95
N GLN A 241 9.49 25.27 -3.14
CA GLN A 241 9.51 24.60 -4.45
C GLN A 241 8.15 23.98 -4.82
N MET A 242 7.17 23.97 -3.91
CA MET A 242 5.88 23.29 -4.05
C MET A 242 4.71 24.27 -3.81
N PRO A 243 4.54 25.30 -4.67
CA PRO A 243 3.65 26.44 -4.41
C PRO A 243 2.16 26.09 -4.29
N ASN A 244 1.73 24.94 -4.79
CA ASN A 244 0.33 24.49 -4.68
C ASN A 244 -0.01 23.91 -3.30
N ILE A 245 1.00 23.53 -2.50
CA ILE A 245 0.79 22.97 -1.17
C ILE A 245 0.33 24.06 -0.22
N ARG A 246 -0.89 23.90 0.30
CA ARG A 246 -1.48 24.77 1.32
C ARG A 246 -1.57 24.11 2.68
N CYS A 247 -1.43 22.80 2.75
CA CYS A 247 -1.41 22.05 4.00
C CYS A 247 -0.47 20.85 3.95
N VAL A 248 0.25 20.64 5.04
CA VAL A 248 0.97 19.40 5.31
C VAL A 248 0.33 18.70 6.51
N ILE A 249 -0.02 17.44 6.31
CA ILE A 249 -0.48 16.54 7.36
C ILE A 249 0.71 15.66 7.76
N TYR A 250 1.13 15.69 9.02
CA TYR A 250 2.22 14.84 9.50
C TYR A 250 1.69 13.68 10.33
N LEU A 251 2.24 12.49 10.09
CA LEU A 251 1.83 11.23 10.72
C LEU A 251 2.49 11.10 12.10
N ASP A 252 1.84 11.70 13.10
CA ASP A 252 2.21 11.75 14.53
C ASP A 252 1.58 10.64 15.37
N GLY A 253 0.40 10.16 14.98
CA GLY A 253 -0.24 9.01 15.62
C GLY A 253 0.50 7.72 15.28
N GLY A 254 0.87 6.96 16.30
CA GLY A 254 1.02 5.51 16.17
C GLY A 254 -0.31 4.82 16.46
N VAL A 255 -0.53 3.60 15.98
CA VAL A 255 -1.66 2.79 16.46
C VAL A 255 -1.45 2.51 17.96
N GLY A 256 -2.26 3.13 18.80
CA GLY A 256 -2.22 2.96 20.26
C GLY A 256 -1.18 3.82 20.99
N ASP A 257 -0.71 4.92 20.39
CA ASP A 257 0.20 5.86 21.05
C ASP A 257 -0.48 7.23 21.23
N GLU A 258 -1.11 7.44 22.39
CA GLU A 258 -1.67 8.74 22.82
C GLU A 258 -0.58 9.69 23.35
N SER A 259 0.65 9.19 23.54
CA SER A 259 1.71 9.91 24.27
C SER A 259 2.76 10.57 23.36
N ALA A 260 2.74 10.32 22.05
CA ALA A 260 3.73 10.87 21.11
C ALA A 260 3.42 12.32 20.68
N LEU A 261 3.00 13.17 21.61
CA LEU A 261 3.09 14.63 21.45
C LEU A 261 4.57 15.03 21.57
N VAL A 262 5.34 14.78 20.51
CA VAL A 262 6.72 15.27 20.43
C VAL A 262 6.68 16.79 20.47
N SER A 263 7.27 17.32 21.53
CA SER A 263 7.66 18.71 21.75
C SER A 263 8.44 19.24 20.54
N GLY A 264 7.72 19.91 19.64
CA GLY A 264 8.29 20.49 18.43
C GLY A 264 7.18 20.93 17.49
N ARG A 265 6.41 21.96 17.88
CA ARG A 265 5.63 22.71 16.88
C ARG A 265 6.63 23.15 15.80
N PRO A 266 6.44 22.76 14.54
CA PRO A 266 7.36 23.20 13.50
C PRO A 266 7.36 24.73 13.45
N ALA A 267 8.54 25.32 13.24
CA ALA A 267 8.66 26.76 13.06
C ALA A 267 7.73 27.21 11.93
N GLU A 268 7.04 28.34 12.13
CA GLU A 268 6.13 28.92 11.14
C GLU A 268 6.82 29.01 9.77
N SER A 269 6.22 28.38 8.77
CA SER A 269 6.64 28.54 7.37
C SER A 269 6.48 30.01 6.97
N ARG A 270 7.40 30.52 6.15
CA ARG A 270 7.27 31.85 5.52
C ARG A 270 6.07 31.93 4.57
N GLN A 271 5.57 30.77 4.12
CA GLN A 271 4.33 30.63 3.36
C GLN A 271 3.19 30.27 4.31
N SER A 272 1.97 30.66 3.95
CA SER A 272 0.71 30.40 4.69
C SER A 272 0.31 28.90 4.78
N VAL A 273 1.27 27.98 4.69
CA VAL A 273 1.07 26.52 4.68
C VAL A 273 0.74 26.04 6.09
N ARG A 274 -0.41 25.38 6.24
CA ARG A 274 -0.87 24.86 7.52
C ARG A 274 -0.25 23.49 7.81
N LEU A 275 0.33 23.32 9.00
CA LEU A 275 0.84 22.03 9.48
C LEU A 275 -0.14 21.44 10.48
N VAL A 276 -0.57 20.19 10.28
CA VAL A 276 -1.57 19.51 11.13
C VAL A 276 -1.13 18.08 11.41
N GLY A 277 -1.24 17.65 12.66
CA GLY A 277 -1.01 16.25 13.03
C GLY A 277 -2.20 15.37 12.63
N LEU A 278 -1.94 14.15 12.19
CA LEU A 278 -3.00 13.17 11.90
C LEU A 278 -3.87 12.92 13.14
N SER A 279 -3.26 12.79 14.31
CA SER A 279 -3.96 12.59 15.59
C SER A 279 -5.02 13.66 15.84
N GLN A 280 -4.71 14.93 15.56
CA GLN A 280 -5.63 16.06 15.67
C GLN A 280 -6.81 15.96 14.69
N LEU A 281 -6.61 15.39 13.50
CA LEU A 281 -7.67 15.20 12.51
C LEU A 281 -8.60 14.05 12.86
N ILE A 282 -8.08 13.00 13.50
CA ILE A 282 -8.89 11.89 14.01
C ILE A 282 -9.60 12.31 15.30
N GLY A 283 -8.97 13.11 16.16
CA GLY A 283 -9.53 13.50 17.46
C GLY A 283 -9.53 12.36 18.48
N GLU A 284 -9.95 12.68 19.71
CA GLU A 284 -9.93 11.77 20.85
C GLU A 284 -11.20 10.89 20.91
N ASP A 285 -12.36 11.43 20.50
CA ASP A 285 -13.67 10.76 20.54
C ASP A 285 -13.98 9.97 19.25
N VAL A 286 -13.20 8.91 18.97
CA VAL A 286 -13.40 8.05 17.79
C VAL A 286 -14.71 7.24 17.85
N ASP A 287 -15.33 7.16 19.03
CA ASP A 287 -16.53 6.34 19.28
C ASP A 287 -17.86 7.02 18.90
N ASP A 288 -17.86 8.31 18.55
CA ASP A 288 -19.04 9.08 18.13
C ASP A 288 -19.32 8.99 16.61
N ALA A 289 -18.63 8.12 15.86
CA ALA A 289 -18.95 7.88 14.46
C ALA A 289 -20.26 7.07 14.34
N THR A 290 -21.29 7.69 13.73
CA THR A 290 -22.64 7.14 13.57
C THR A 290 -22.89 6.61 12.15
N GLU A 291 -23.97 5.83 11.97
CA GLU A 291 -24.38 5.34 10.64
C GLU A 291 -24.66 6.49 9.66
N ASP A 292 -25.22 7.62 10.12
CA ASP A 292 -25.45 8.82 9.28
C ASP A 292 -24.15 9.36 8.66
N ASP A 293 -23.01 9.13 9.30
CA ASP A 293 -21.72 9.60 8.81
C ASP A 293 -21.15 8.73 7.69
N THR A 294 -21.60 7.49 7.57
CA THR A 294 -21.28 6.63 6.42
C THR A 294 -21.99 7.14 5.16
N ALA A 295 -23.25 7.55 5.28
CA ALA A 295 -24.06 8.09 4.20
C ALA A 295 -23.57 9.47 3.71
N ALA A 296 -22.84 10.21 4.54
CA ALA A 296 -22.24 11.49 4.16
C ALA A 296 -21.03 11.36 3.21
N ALA A 297 -20.67 10.15 2.75
CA ALA A 297 -19.58 9.94 1.81
C ALA A 297 -19.74 10.79 0.53
N ALA A 298 -18.62 11.26 -0.03
CA ALA A 298 -18.66 11.85 -1.36
C ALA A 298 -18.93 10.70 -2.33
N VAL A 299 -19.89 10.87 -3.22
CA VAL A 299 -20.18 9.85 -4.24
C VAL A 299 -19.03 9.88 -5.24
N SER A 300 -18.17 8.85 -5.19
CA SER A 300 -17.15 8.58 -6.19
C SER A 300 -17.64 7.48 -7.10
N GLU A 301 -17.67 7.77 -8.40
CA GLU A 301 -18.07 6.82 -9.42
C GLU A 301 -16.92 5.82 -9.67
N PRO A 302 -17.22 4.59 -10.13
CA PRO A 302 -16.19 3.59 -10.43
C PRO A 302 -15.10 4.09 -11.39
N GLY A 303 -15.46 4.98 -12.32
CA GLY A 303 -14.54 5.56 -13.32
C GLY A 303 -13.68 6.70 -12.79
N ASP A 304 -13.98 7.26 -11.62
CA ASP A 304 -13.26 8.40 -11.07
C ASP A 304 -11.82 8.04 -10.71
N LEU A 305 -10.93 9.03 -10.81
CA LEU A 305 -9.53 8.88 -10.45
C LEU A 305 -9.38 8.62 -8.94
N ALA A 306 -8.90 7.43 -8.58
CA ALA A 306 -8.60 7.09 -7.20
C ALA A 306 -7.14 7.41 -6.87
N VAL A 307 -6.21 6.98 -7.72
CA VAL A 307 -4.77 7.07 -7.48
C VAL A 307 -4.03 7.60 -8.70
N LEU A 308 -3.14 8.56 -8.48
CA LEU A 308 -2.10 8.97 -9.42
C LEU A 308 -0.75 8.43 -8.93
N MET A 309 -0.25 7.37 -9.54
CA MET A 309 0.93 6.66 -9.07
C MET A 309 2.16 6.99 -9.91
N TYR A 310 3.20 7.55 -9.29
CA TYR A 310 4.42 7.92 -9.99
C TYR A 310 5.35 6.72 -10.20
N THR A 311 5.83 6.56 -11.43
CA THR A 311 6.81 5.54 -11.80
C THR A 311 8.06 6.18 -12.42
N SER A 312 9.23 5.56 -12.23
CA SER A 312 10.46 5.96 -12.90
C SER A 312 10.33 5.66 -14.40
N GLY A 313 9.88 6.64 -15.19
CA GLY A 313 9.74 6.47 -16.63
C GLY A 313 11.09 6.20 -17.31
N SER A 314 11.06 5.49 -18.44
CA SER A 314 12.25 5.24 -19.27
C SER A 314 12.90 6.51 -19.82
N THR A 315 12.15 7.62 -19.84
CA THR A 315 12.55 8.94 -20.34
C THR A 315 13.19 9.84 -19.27
N GLY A 316 13.58 9.28 -18.11
CA GLY A 316 14.27 9.99 -17.03
C GLY A 316 13.37 10.79 -16.09
N GLN A 317 12.30 11.42 -16.59
CA GLN A 317 11.29 12.07 -15.73
C GLN A 317 10.20 11.09 -15.29
N PRO A 318 9.80 11.10 -13.99
CA PRO A 318 8.70 10.29 -13.49
C PRO A 318 7.38 10.59 -14.21
N LYS A 319 6.52 9.57 -14.37
CA LYS A 319 5.20 9.72 -14.97
C LYS A 319 4.12 9.28 -13.99
N GLY A 320 3.08 10.10 -13.82
CA GLY A 320 1.90 9.77 -13.02
C GLY A 320 0.94 8.87 -13.80
N VAL A 321 0.79 7.63 -13.37
CA VAL A 321 -0.18 6.67 -13.91
C VAL A 321 -1.52 6.92 -13.24
N MET A 322 -2.55 7.25 -14.03
CA MET A 322 -3.91 7.42 -13.55
C MET A 322 -4.57 6.06 -13.35
N ILE A 323 -5.09 5.81 -12.16
CA ILE A 323 -5.73 4.55 -11.77
C ILE A 323 -7.09 4.87 -11.15
N SER A 324 -8.17 4.35 -11.75
CA SER A 324 -9.52 4.58 -11.23
C SER A 324 -9.88 3.68 -10.06
N HIS A 325 -11.00 3.98 -9.39
CA HIS A 325 -11.57 3.12 -8.37
C HIS A 325 -11.83 1.69 -8.91
N ALA A 326 -12.47 1.58 -10.08
CA ALA A 326 -12.77 0.31 -10.72
C ALA A 326 -11.50 -0.51 -11.04
N ASN A 327 -10.41 0.16 -11.44
CA ASN A 327 -9.13 -0.52 -11.70
C ASN A 327 -8.59 -1.19 -10.43
N LEU A 328 -8.61 -0.46 -9.31
CA LEU A 328 -8.11 -0.97 -8.03
C LEU A 328 -9.01 -2.07 -7.44
N LEU A 329 -10.33 -1.96 -7.61
CA LEU A 329 -11.28 -3.01 -7.22
C LEU A 329 -11.10 -4.29 -8.04
N ALA A 330 -10.95 -4.18 -9.36
CA ALA A 330 -10.70 -5.33 -10.23
C ALA A 330 -9.37 -6.02 -9.88
N MET A 331 -8.35 -5.23 -9.56
CA MET A 331 -7.06 -5.74 -9.11
C MET A 331 -7.18 -6.51 -7.77
N ALA A 332 -7.89 -5.94 -6.78
CA ALA A 332 -8.13 -6.62 -5.50
C ALA A 332 -8.91 -7.93 -5.69
N ALA A 333 -9.93 -7.93 -6.54
CA ALA A 333 -10.71 -9.12 -6.89
C ALA A 333 -9.85 -10.20 -7.57
N GLY A 334 -8.99 -9.79 -8.50
CA GLY A 334 -8.07 -10.68 -9.19
C GLY A 334 -7.08 -11.37 -8.24
N VAL A 335 -6.51 -10.61 -7.29
CA VAL A 335 -5.61 -11.16 -6.26
C VAL A 335 -6.36 -12.13 -5.36
N ALA A 336 -7.53 -11.74 -4.84
CA ALA A 336 -8.35 -12.58 -3.96
C ALA A 336 -8.74 -13.91 -4.61
N ARG A 337 -9.09 -13.92 -5.91
CA ARG A 337 -9.41 -15.16 -6.64
C ARG A 337 -8.22 -16.05 -6.92
N ARG A 338 -7.00 -15.50 -6.94
CA ARG A 338 -5.78 -16.26 -7.26
C ARG A 338 -5.15 -16.92 -6.03
N ILE A 339 -5.51 -16.48 -4.83
CA ILE A 339 -5.10 -17.05 -3.56
C ILE A 339 -6.34 -17.71 -2.94
N PRO A 340 -6.55 -19.02 -3.19
CA PRO A 340 -7.68 -19.74 -2.63
C PRO A 340 -7.74 -19.56 -1.12
N GLU A 341 -8.95 -19.42 -0.59
CA GLU A 341 -9.19 -19.35 0.86
C GLU A 341 -8.53 -18.16 1.57
N LEU A 342 -8.10 -17.11 0.86
CA LEU A 342 -7.55 -15.90 1.46
C LEU A 342 -8.55 -15.29 2.47
N GLY A 343 -8.14 -15.18 3.74
CA GLY A 343 -8.99 -14.63 4.80
C GLY A 343 -10.10 -15.58 5.28
N SER A 344 -10.09 -16.84 4.82
CA SER A 344 -10.96 -17.90 5.36
C SER A 344 -10.65 -18.16 6.83
N ARG A 345 -9.36 -18.07 7.21
CA ARG A 345 -8.91 -18.26 8.59
C ARG A 345 -8.92 -16.93 9.33
N ALA A 346 -9.40 -16.96 10.57
CA ALA A 346 -9.42 -15.77 11.43
C ALA A 346 -8.02 -15.30 11.86
N ASP A 347 -7.00 -16.17 11.75
CA ASP A 347 -5.60 -15.89 12.09
C ASP A 347 -4.72 -15.57 10.88
N ASP A 348 -5.31 -15.45 9.68
CA ASP A 348 -4.57 -15.03 8.49
C ASP A 348 -3.99 -13.64 8.68
N SER A 349 -2.71 -13.49 8.33
CA SER A 349 -1.99 -12.24 8.44
C SER A 349 -1.02 -12.00 7.29
N TYR A 350 -1.02 -10.76 6.81
CA TYR A 350 -0.15 -10.23 5.80
C TYR A 350 0.92 -9.34 6.42
N LEU A 351 2.19 -9.53 6.05
CA LEU A 351 3.27 -8.61 6.43
C LEU A 351 3.42 -7.53 5.35
N ALA A 352 3.00 -6.31 5.67
CA ALA A 352 3.19 -5.14 4.81
C ALA A 352 4.55 -4.50 5.10
N TYR A 353 5.45 -4.55 4.12
CA TYR A 353 6.82 -4.05 4.24
C TYR A 353 7.39 -3.49 2.92
N LEU A 354 6.70 -3.68 1.79
CA LEU A 354 7.08 -3.04 0.53
C LEU A 354 6.49 -1.62 0.49
N PRO A 355 6.99 -0.71 -0.35
CA PRO A 355 6.46 0.65 -0.41
C PRO A 355 4.98 0.68 -0.87
N LEU A 356 4.08 1.25 -0.07
CA LEU A 356 2.67 1.51 -0.42
C LEU A 356 2.52 2.45 -1.61
N ALA A 357 3.56 3.24 -1.90
CA ALA A 357 3.64 4.03 -3.11
C ALA A 357 3.74 3.20 -4.40
N HIS A 358 4.03 1.91 -4.29
CA HIS A 358 4.10 0.96 -5.39
C HIS A 358 2.86 0.08 -5.46
N VAL A 359 2.37 -0.16 -6.67
CA VAL A 359 1.09 -0.84 -6.90
C VAL A 359 1.05 -2.27 -6.35
N LEU A 360 2.19 -2.98 -6.28
CA LEU A 360 2.22 -4.34 -5.71
C LEU A 360 1.75 -4.36 -4.25
N GLU A 361 2.24 -3.43 -3.42
CA GLU A 361 1.87 -3.39 -2.00
C GLU A 361 0.43 -2.90 -1.84
N LEU A 362 0.06 -1.84 -2.57
CA LEU A 362 -1.30 -1.33 -2.58
C LEU A 362 -2.31 -2.41 -2.99
N ALA A 363 -1.99 -3.23 -3.99
CA ALA A 363 -2.82 -4.35 -4.42
C ALA A 363 -2.99 -5.43 -3.34
N ALA A 364 -1.89 -5.82 -2.71
CA ALA A 364 -1.90 -6.82 -1.67
C ALA A 364 -2.73 -6.34 -0.46
N GLU A 365 -2.54 -5.09 -0.02
CA GLU A 365 -3.30 -4.54 1.10
C GLU A 365 -4.79 -4.38 0.78
N LEU A 366 -5.15 -3.93 -0.44
CA LEU A 366 -6.57 -3.84 -0.84
C LEU A 366 -7.25 -5.22 -0.90
N ALA A 367 -6.55 -6.25 -1.39
CA ALA A 367 -7.06 -7.62 -1.38
C ALA A 367 -7.21 -8.16 0.05
N CYS A 368 -6.24 -7.89 0.93
CA CYS A 368 -6.31 -8.26 2.34
C CYS A 368 -7.48 -7.58 3.06
N LEU A 369 -7.67 -6.28 2.82
CA LEU A 369 -8.81 -5.53 3.34
C LEU A 369 -10.14 -6.12 2.87
N ALA A 370 -10.25 -6.43 1.57
CA ALA A 370 -11.43 -7.09 1.02
C ALA A 370 -11.71 -8.40 1.78
N CYS A 371 -10.70 -9.25 1.94
CA CYS A 371 -10.86 -10.59 2.51
C CYS A 371 -10.88 -10.64 4.05
N GLY A 372 -10.77 -9.52 4.77
CA GLY A 372 -10.78 -9.52 6.23
C GLY A 372 -9.50 -10.08 6.87
N VAL A 373 -8.36 -9.94 6.17
CA VAL A 373 -7.02 -10.40 6.60
C VAL A 373 -6.36 -9.31 7.46
N ALA A 374 -5.62 -9.72 8.49
CA ALA A 374 -4.88 -8.80 9.34
C ALA A 374 -3.59 -8.33 8.65
N ILE A 375 -3.33 -7.03 8.58
CA ILE A 375 -2.15 -6.43 7.97
C ILE A 375 -1.22 -5.93 9.08
N GLY A 376 -0.10 -6.62 9.29
CA GLY A 376 0.96 -6.18 10.18
C GLY A 376 2.00 -5.37 9.42
N TYR A 377 2.23 -4.13 9.83
CA TYR A 377 3.20 -3.25 9.20
C TYR A 377 4.61 -3.49 9.73
N GLY A 378 5.58 -3.41 8.82
CA GLY A 378 7.01 -3.54 9.06
C GLY A 378 7.82 -2.80 8.00
N SER A 379 9.10 -3.16 7.86
CA SER A 379 9.95 -2.58 6.82
C SER A 379 11.00 -3.57 6.32
N PRO A 380 11.62 -3.35 5.14
CA PRO A 380 12.70 -4.22 4.66
C PRO A 380 13.91 -4.23 5.60
N LEU A 381 14.03 -3.22 6.47
CA LEU A 381 15.11 -3.05 7.43
C LEU A 381 14.78 -3.63 8.82
N THR A 382 13.53 -4.04 9.05
CA THR A 382 13.04 -4.67 10.29
C THR A 382 12.45 -6.07 10.06
N LEU A 383 12.41 -6.52 8.79
CA LEU A 383 11.78 -7.75 8.32
C LEU A 383 12.18 -9.02 9.09
N THR A 384 13.48 -9.22 9.33
CA THR A 384 14.04 -10.41 9.99
C THR A 384 14.82 -10.02 11.24
N ASP A 385 15.06 -10.96 12.14
CA ASP A 385 15.86 -10.72 13.37
C ASP A 385 17.29 -10.23 13.07
N ALA A 386 17.79 -10.52 11.87
CA ALA A 386 19.11 -10.10 11.40
C ALA A 386 19.08 -8.78 10.60
N SER A 387 17.92 -8.16 10.43
CA SER A 387 17.80 -6.97 9.60
C SER A 387 18.48 -5.76 10.25
N ASN A 388 18.97 -4.84 9.41
CA ASN A 388 19.89 -3.78 9.84
C ASN A 388 19.33 -2.83 10.91
N LYS A 389 18.01 -2.62 10.99
CA LYS A 389 17.40 -1.78 12.03
C LYS A 389 16.97 -2.58 13.26
N VAL A 390 17.03 -3.91 13.27
CA VAL A 390 16.65 -4.70 14.46
C VAL A 390 17.82 -4.77 15.42
N LYS A 391 17.57 -4.47 16.71
CA LYS A 391 18.55 -4.66 17.78
C LYS A 391 18.89 -6.15 17.92
N PRO A 392 20.17 -6.54 17.92
CA PRO A 392 20.56 -7.94 18.09
C PRO A 392 19.92 -8.57 19.34
N GLY A 393 19.40 -9.79 19.18
CA GLY A 393 18.71 -10.52 20.26
C GLY A 393 17.23 -10.17 20.41
N THR A 394 16.66 -9.31 19.56
CA THR A 394 15.23 -9.00 19.54
C THR A 394 14.56 -9.47 18.24
N PRO A 395 13.25 -9.77 18.24
CA PRO A 395 12.58 -10.30 17.06
C PRO A 395 12.29 -9.20 16.02
N GLY A 396 12.58 -9.51 14.76
CA GLY A 396 12.11 -8.76 13.59
C GLY A 396 10.62 -9.02 13.30
N ASP A 397 10.10 -8.34 12.28
CA ASP A 397 8.66 -8.30 12.01
C ASP A 397 8.09 -9.66 11.59
N ALA A 398 8.79 -10.41 10.73
CA ALA A 398 8.34 -11.74 10.32
C ALA A 398 8.30 -12.73 11.49
N THR A 399 9.25 -12.63 12.43
CA THR A 399 9.29 -13.47 13.64
C THR A 399 8.17 -13.10 14.61
N ALA A 400 7.94 -11.79 14.81
CA ALA A 400 6.91 -11.29 15.72
C ALA A 400 5.48 -11.51 15.19
N LEU A 401 5.27 -11.30 13.89
CA LEU A 401 3.95 -11.41 13.25
C LEU A 401 3.59 -12.85 12.90
N ARG A 402 4.57 -13.64 12.45
CA ARG A 402 4.38 -15.00 11.89
C ARG A 402 3.35 -14.98 10.74
N PRO A 403 3.58 -14.17 9.68
CA PRO A 403 2.60 -13.95 8.63
C PRO A 403 2.24 -15.24 7.88
N SER A 404 0.96 -15.39 7.50
CA SER A 404 0.53 -16.44 6.57
C SER A 404 0.75 -16.03 5.11
N LEU A 405 0.81 -14.72 4.83
CA LEU A 405 1.04 -14.16 3.50
C LEU A 405 2.13 -13.08 3.52
N MET A 406 2.98 -13.09 2.50
CA MET A 406 3.94 -12.02 2.22
C MET A 406 4.08 -11.84 0.71
N ALA A 407 4.04 -10.60 0.24
CA ALA A 407 4.50 -10.31 -1.12
C ALA A 407 6.03 -10.45 -1.16
N ALA A 408 6.58 -11.01 -2.23
CA ALA A 408 8.01 -11.21 -2.38
C ALA A 408 8.50 -10.64 -3.71
N VAL A 409 9.67 -10.01 -3.66
CA VAL A 409 10.41 -9.54 -4.84
C VAL A 409 11.80 -10.19 -4.85
N PRO A 410 12.45 -10.37 -6.02
CA PRO A 410 13.74 -11.06 -6.12
C PRO A 410 14.78 -10.58 -5.10
N ALA A 411 14.94 -9.25 -4.97
CA ALA A 411 15.91 -8.67 -4.06
C ALA A 411 15.70 -9.05 -2.57
N VAL A 412 14.45 -9.27 -2.16
CA VAL A 412 14.13 -9.71 -0.79
C VAL A 412 14.44 -11.19 -0.63
N LEU A 413 14.07 -12.02 -1.62
CA LEU A 413 14.38 -13.45 -1.63
C LEU A 413 15.90 -13.69 -1.63
N ASP A 414 16.65 -12.90 -2.38
CA ASP A 414 18.12 -12.95 -2.40
C ASP A 414 18.72 -12.62 -1.04
N ARG A 415 18.18 -11.60 -0.35
CA ARG A 415 18.62 -11.24 1.00
C ARG A 415 18.30 -12.33 2.01
N ALA A 416 17.11 -12.92 1.96
CA ALA A 416 16.73 -14.04 2.81
C ALA A 416 17.62 -15.27 2.54
N SER A 417 17.87 -15.59 1.27
CA SER A 417 18.74 -16.69 0.85
C SER A 417 20.18 -16.52 1.35
N ARG A 418 20.74 -15.30 1.27
CA ARG A 418 22.05 -14.98 1.84
C ARG A 418 22.06 -15.17 3.36
N ALA A 419 21.09 -14.60 4.08
CA ALA A 419 21.02 -14.71 5.54
C ALA A 419 20.90 -16.18 6.03
N VAL A 420 20.20 -17.03 5.27
CA VAL A 420 20.12 -18.47 5.56
C VAL A 420 21.45 -19.17 5.30
N ARG A 421 22.12 -18.88 4.17
CA ARG A 421 23.44 -19.42 3.85
C ARG A 421 24.49 -19.03 4.89
N ASP A 422 24.58 -17.75 5.23
CA ASP A 422 25.53 -17.25 6.23
C ASP A 422 25.34 -17.95 7.59
N ARG A 423 24.08 -18.18 8.01
CA ARG A 423 23.77 -18.94 9.24
C ARG A 423 24.13 -20.41 9.14
N ALA A 424 23.95 -21.04 7.97
CA ALA A 424 24.30 -22.43 7.75
C ALA A 424 25.82 -22.64 7.76
N GLU A 425 26.57 -21.74 7.11
CA GLU A 425 28.03 -21.70 7.12
C GLU A 425 28.57 -21.48 8.53
N ALA A 426 28.03 -20.50 9.28
CA ALA A 426 28.43 -20.23 10.66
C ALA A 426 28.17 -21.40 11.62
N ARG A 427 27.23 -22.29 11.30
CA ARG A 427 26.92 -23.52 12.07
C ARG A 427 27.69 -24.75 11.59
N GLY A 428 28.57 -24.60 10.60
CA GLY A 428 29.33 -25.73 10.01
C GLY A 428 28.44 -26.73 9.25
N ALA A 429 27.23 -26.34 8.85
CA ALA A 429 26.24 -27.24 8.25
C ALA A 429 26.43 -27.43 6.73
N ILE A 430 27.31 -26.65 6.10
CA ILE A 430 27.75 -26.85 4.73
C ILE A 430 29.18 -27.40 4.81
N GLY A 431 29.30 -28.72 4.76
CA GLY A 431 30.60 -29.38 4.68
C GLY A 431 31.37 -28.86 3.47
N ALA A 432 32.69 -28.68 3.65
CA ALA A 432 33.61 -28.36 2.58
C ALA A 432 33.34 -29.27 1.36
N PRO A 433 33.37 -28.75 0.12
CA PRO A 433 33.28 -29.61 -1.05
C PRO A 433 34.43 -30.60 -1.01
N CYS A 434 34.10 -31.90 -1.04
CA CYS A 434 35.07 -32.99 -1.19
C CYS A 434 35.75 -32.95 -2.56
#